data_AF-A0A413HYT2-F1
#
_entry.id   AF-A0A413HYT2-F1
#
_cell.length_a   1.000
_cell.length_b   1.000
_cell.length_c   1.000
_cell.angle_alpha   90.00
_cell.angle_beta   90.00
_cell.angle_gamma   90.00
#
_symmetry.space_group_name_H-M   'P 1'
#
loop_
_entity.id
_entity.type
_entity.pdbx_description
1 polymer ?
#
loop_
_entity_poly.entity_id
_entity_poly.type
_entity_poly.pdbx_seq_one_letter_code
_entity_poly.pdbx_strand_id
1 'polypeptide(L)'
;MVVGRYYRLSKKITEEQAEQIVQELSAREDVKAVSVTEDRKMLRVESVDGDYKPIMYYAVNVVSRAAGGCELSFDHFDTEELEKALKEKQQA
;
A
#
# COMPACT_ATOMS: atom_id res chain seq x y z
N MET A 1 -15.88 5.73 -3.53
CA MET A 1 -14.72 6.12 -2.70
C MET A 1 -13.90 4.86 -2.54
N VAL A 2 -12.66 4.85 -3.00
CA VAL A 2 -11.76 3.73 -2.77
C VAL A 2 -11.02 3.99 -1.47
N VAL A 3 -10.88 2.96 -0.65
CA VAL A 3 -10.24 3.06 0.67
C VAL A 3 -8.90 2.35 0.60
N GLY A 4 -7.83 3.08 0.91
CA GLY A 4 -6.48 2.53 0.98
C GLY A 4 -6.40 1.33 1.93
N ARG A 5 -5.37 0.50 1.75
CA ARG A 5 -5.12 -0.68 2.60
C ARG A 5 -3.69 -0.67 3.09
N TYR A 6 -3.52 -0.99 4.36
CA TYR A 6 -2.22 -1.21 4.98
C TYR A 6 -1.92 -2.70 5.09
N TYR A 7 -0.68 -3.05 4.75
CA TYR A 7 -0.14 -4.39 4.85
C TYR A 7 1.13 -4.37 5.69
N ARG A 8 1.21 -5.22 6.70
CA ARG A 8 2.44 -5.43 7.49
C ARG A 8 3.46 -6.21 6.67
N LEU A 9 4.70 -5.73 6.72
CA LEU A 9 5.89 -6.42 6.27
C LEU A 9 6.35 -7.38 7.37
N SER A 10 6.65 -8.64 7.04
CA SER A 10 7.10 -9.62 8.05
C SER A 10 8.44 -9.28 8.69
N LYS A 11 9.20 -8.38 8.08
CA LYS A 11 10.46 -7.84 8.61
C LYS A 11 10.64 -6.39 8.15
N LYS A 12 11.42 -5.63 8.90
CA LYS A 12 11.82 -4.28 8.51
C LYS A 12 12.71 -4.35 7.26
N ILE A 13 12.43 -3.50 6.28
CA ILE A 13 13.17 -3.40 5.03
C ILE A 13 14.12 -2.19 5.03
N THR A 14 15.10 -2.19 4.12
CA THR A 14 15.99 -1.03 3.91
C THR A 14 15.27 0.07 3.13
N GLU A 15 15.87 1.25 3.08
CA GLU A 15 15.34 2.38 2.28
C GLU A 15 15.37 2.05 0.78
N GLU A 16 16.49 1.55 0.29
CA GLU A 16 16.65 1.08 -1.10
C GLU A 16 15.59 0.02 -1.49
N GLN A 17 15.30 -0.92 -0.59
CA GLN A 17 14.25 -1.92 -0.81
C GLN A 17 12.86 -1.28 -0.88
N ALA A 18 12.59 -0.31 0.00
CA ALA A 18 11.31 0.42 0.00
C ALA A 18 11.13 1.23 -1.28
N GLU A 19 12.17 1.95 -1.73
CA GLU A 19 12.17 2.71 -2.98
C GLU A 19 11.88 1.81 -4.18
N GLN A 20 12.57 0.66 -4.27
CA GLN A 20 12.34 -0.30 -5.35
C GLN A 20 10.89 -0.82 -5.34
N ILE A 21 10.37 -1.20 -4.17
CA ILE A 21 8.99 -1.69 -4.03
C ILE A 21 7.99 -0.62 -4.46
N VAL A 22 8.15 0.62 -3.99
CA VAL A 22 7.28 1.75 -4.33
C VAL A 22 7.35 2.05 -5.82
N GLN A 23 8.54 2.11 -6.41
CA GLN A 23 8.74 2.36 -7.83
C GLN A 23 8.02 1.31 -8.69
N GLU A 24 8.21 0.02 -8.39
CA GLU A 24 7.60 -1.05 -9.18
C GLU A 24 6.07 -1.13 -9.03
N LEU A 25 5.55 -0.87 -7.83
CA LEU A 25 4.10 -0.87 -7.59
C LEU A 25 3.42 0.35 -8.21
N SER A 26 4.03 1.53 -8.11
CA SER A 26 3.49 2.78 -8.68
C SER A 26 3.50 2.81 -10.20
N ALA A 27 4.30 1.96 -10.86
CA ALA A 27 4.31 1.84 -12.31
C ALA A 27 3.06 1.12 -12.88
N ARG A 28 2.24 0.50 -12.01
CA ARG A 28 1.01 -0.17 -12.43
C ARG A 28 -0.12 0.81 -12.66
N GLU A 29 -0.91 0.60 -13.71
CA GLU A 29 -2.07 1.43 -14.04
C GLU A 29 -3.23 1.30 -13.05
N ASP A 30 -3.35 0.16 -12.37
CA ASP A 30 -4.42 -0.11 -11.39
C ASP A 30 -4.09 0.39 -9.96
N VAL A 31 -2.89 0.93 -9.75
CA VAL A 31 -2.44 1.52 -8.48
C VAL A 31 -2.55 3.03 -8.54
N LYS A 32 -3.39 3.60 -7.67
CA LYS A 32 -3.55 5.04 -7.51
C LYS A 32 -2.43 5.66 -6.70
N ALA A 33 -2.08 5.03 -5.58
CA ALA A 33 -1.01 5.48 -4.69
C ALA A 33 -0.41 4.30 -3.93
N VAL A 34 0.89 4.40 -3.63
CA VAL A 34 1.61 3.40 -2.83
C VAL A 34 2.70 4.09 -2.03
N SER A 35 2.89 3.68 -0.79
CA SER A 35 3.95 4.18 0.07
C SER A 35 4.34 3.14 1.13
N VAL A 36 5.54 3.30 1.68
CA VAL A 36 5.99 2.55 2.86
C VAL A 36 6.04 3.51 4.04
N THR A 37 5.61 3.07 5.22
CA THR A 37 5.66 3.89 6.44
C THR A 37 7.09 4.25 6.81
N GLU A 38 7.30 5.37 7.52
CA GLU A 38 8.65 5.84 7.91
C GLU A 38 9.45 4.79 8.71
N ASP A 39 8.75 4.01 9.54
CA ASP A 39 9.36 2.92 10.32
C ASP A 39 9.69 1.67 9.47
N ARG A 40 9.28 1.67 8.19
CA ARG A 40 9.46 0.61 7.18
C ARG A 40 8.88 -0.73 7.60
N LYS A 41 7.75 -0.69 8.32
CA LYS A 41 7.01 -1.89 8.75
C LYS A 41 5.73 -2.13 7.97
N MET A 42 5.21 -1.13 7.28
CA MET A 42 3.94 -1.26 6.55
C MET A 42 4.03 -0.70 5.14
N LEU A 43 3.31 -1.34 4.23
CA LEU A 43 3.04 -0.90 2.87
C LEU A 43 1.60 -0.41 2.80
N ARG A 44 1.38 0.85 2.42
CA ARG A 44 0.08 1.41 2.05
C ARG A 44 -0.13 1.23 0.55
N VAL A 45 -1.31 0.74 0.17
CA VAL A 45 -1.70 0.60 -1.24
C VAL A 45 -3.11 1.17 -1.45
N GLU A 46 -3.27 1.97 -2.49
CA GLU A 46 -4.55 2.52 -2.92
C GLU A 46 -4.83 2.12 -4.36
N SER A 47 -5.98 1.50 -4.60
CA SER A 47 -6.44 1.10 -5.93
C SER A 47 -7.16 2.26 -6.62
N VAL A 48 -7.13 2.29 -7.95
CA VAL A 48 -7.90 3.25 -8.75
C VAL A 48 -9.41 2.99 -8.67
N ASP A 49 -9.82 1.73 -8.73
CA ASP A 49 -11.24 1.31 -8.84
C ASP A 49 -11.74 0.52 -7.64
N GLY A 50 -10.86 0.15 -6.71
CA GLY A 50 -11.16 -0.64 -5.52
C GLY A 50 -10.97 -2.14 -5.72
N ASP A 51 -10.51 -2.61 -6.88
CA ASP A 51 -10.03 -3.97 -7.03
C ASP A 51 -8.57 -4.06 -6.57
N TYR A 52 -8.34 -4.88 -5.54
CA TYR A 52 -7.03 -5.11 -4.94
C TYR A 52 -6.48 -6.48 -5.28
N LYS A 53 -7.28 -7.40 -5.81
CA LYS A 53 -6.83 -8.77 -6.08
C LYS A 53 -5.65 -8.82 -7.06
N PRO A 54 -5.69 -8.15 -8.24
CA PRO A 54 -4.55 -8.16 -9.17
C PRO A 54 -3.33 -7.43 -8.60
N ILE A 55 -3.55 -6.31 -7.92
CA ILE A 55 -2.50 -5.52 -7.26
C ILE A 55 -1.77 -6.38 -6.22
N MET A 56 -2.53 -7.09 -5.36
CA MET A 56 -1.93 -7.86 -4.27
C MET A 56 -1.20 -9.11 -4.74
N TYR A 57 -1.67 -9.79 -5.80
CA TYR A 57 -0.91 -10.88 -6.40
C TYR A 57 0.44 -10.40 -6.94
N TYR A 58 0.50 -9.20 -7.50
CA TYR A 58 1.76 -8.63 -7.93
C TYR A 58 2.62 -8.17 -6.74
N ALA A 59 2.03 -7.48 -5.77
CA ALA A 59 2.73 -6.91 -4.62
C ALA A 59 3.47 -7.96 -3.79
N VAL A 60 2.86 -9.13 -3.53
CA VAL A 60 3.54 -10.20 -2.78
C VAL A 60 4.82 -10.68 -3.49
N ASN A 61 4.82 -10.71 -4.82
CA ASN A 61 5.99 -11.12 -5.61
C ASN A 61 7.08 -10.04 -5.62
N VAL A 62 6.70 -8.77 -5.82
CA VAL A 62 7.64 -7.65 -5.78
C VAL A 62 8.30 -7.54 -4.41
N VAL A 63 7.51 -7.56 -3.33
CA VAL A 63 8.02 -7.44 -1.96
C VAL A 63 8.92 -8.62 -1.61
N SER A 64 8.51 -9.85 -1.94
CA SER A 64 9.35 -11.02 -1.69
C SER A 64 10.68 -10.94 -2.44
N ARG A 65 10.68 -10.57 -3.73
CA ARG A 65 11.91 -10.45 -4.53
C ARG A 65 12.82 -9.32 -4.05
N ALA A 66 12.28 -8.11 -3.90
CA ALA A 66 13.06 -6.92 -3.55
C ALA A 66 13.60 -6.98 -2.11
N ALA A 67 12.83 -7.57 -1.18
CA ALA A 67 13.19 -7.62 0.24
C ALA A 67 13.58 -9.02 0.74
N GLY A 68 14.06 -9.90 -0.14
CA GLY A 68 14.66 -11.20 0.22
C GLY A 68 13.73 -12.12 1.00
N GLY A 69 12.55 -12.41 0.46
CA GLY A 69 11.53 -13.25 1.08
C GLY A 69 10.66 -12.54 2.12
N CYS A 70 10.52 -11.21 2.06
CA CYS A 70 9.58 -10.51 2.91
C CYS A 70 8.14 -10.88 2.54
N GLU A 71 7.29 -11.11 3.54
CA GLU A 71 5.88 -11.44 3.35
C GLU A 71 5.00 -10.22 3.65
N LEU A 72 3.81 -10.20 3.06
CA LEU A 72 2.78 -9.19 3.32
C LEU A 72 1.59 -9.84 4.04
N SER A 73 1.08 -9.16 5.06
CA SER A 73 -0.18 -9.52 5.70
C SER A 73 -1.09 -8.31 5.79
N PHE A 74 -2.37 -8.47 5.45
CA PHE A 74 -3.35 -7.39 5.61
C PHE A 74 -3.45 -6.97 7.08
N ASP A 75 -3.52 -5.67 7.33
CA ASP A 75 -3.64 -5.09 8.67
C ASP A 75 -4.98 -4.38 8.85
N HIS A 76 -5.17 -3.24 8.17
CA HIS A 76 -6.37 -2.42 8.26
C HIS A 76 -6.61 -1.62 6.99
N PHE A 77 -7.80 -1.01 6.91
CA PHE A 77 -8.14 -0.03 5.88
C PHE A 77 -7.67 1.36 6.30
N ASP A 78 -7.28 2.19 5.35
CA ASP A 78 -6.98 3.60 5.59
C ASP A 78 -8.27 4.39 5.87
N THR A 79 -8.68 4.40 7.13
CA THR A 79 -9.89 5.08 7.58
C THR A 79 -9.69 6.58 7.76
N GLU A 80 -8.44 7.09 7.79
CA GLU A 80 -8.16 8.51 7.96
C GLU A 80 -8.63 9.32 6.75
N GLU A 81 -8.39 8.83 5.53
CA GLU A 81 -8.93 9.45 4.31
C GLU A 81 -10.46 9.42 4.27
N LEU A 82 -11.06 8.34 4.77
CA LEU A 82 -12.51 8.19 4.85
C LEU A 82 -13.13 9.23 5.79
N GLU A 83 -12.55 9.40 6.98
CA GLU A 83 -13.00 10.36 7.97
C GLU A 83 -12.82 11.80 7.50
N LYS A 84 -11.71 12.10 6.82
CA LYS A 84 -11.46 13.42 6.24
C LYS A 84 -12.52 13.77 5.18
N ALA A 85 -12.78 12.87 4.24
CA ALA A 85 -13.78 13.08 3.19
C ALA A 85 -15.22 13.21 3.75
N LEU A 86 -15.54 12.49 4.83
CA LEU A 86 -16.83 12.61 5.51
C LEU A 86 -16.99 13.96 6.22
N LYS A 87 -15.94 14.45 6.89
CA LYS A 87 -15.96 15.77 7.55
C LYS A 87 -16.10 16.92 6.55
N GLU A 88 -15.40 16.86 5.42
CA GLU A 88 -15.49 17.87 4.35
C GLU A 88 -16.91 17.94 3.75
N LYS A 89 -17.58 16.79 3.59
CA LYS A 89 -18.98 16.74 3.12
C LYS A 89 -20.02 17.22 4.13
N GLN A 90 -19.70 17.20 5.43
CA GLN A 90 -20.60 17.72 6.47
C GLN A 90 -20.47 19.24 6.66
N GLN A 91 -19.44 19.85 6.07
CA GLN A 91 -19.15 21.29 6.14
C GLN A 91 -19.54 22.05 4.87
N ALA A 92 -20.03 21.36 3.83
CA ALA A 92 -20.52 21.90 2.57
C ALA A 92 -22.04 21.86 2.50
#